data_AF-A0A2E0N7B9-F1
#
_entry.id   AF-A0A2E0N7B9-F1
#
_cell.length_a   1.000
_cell.length_b   1.000
_cell.length_c   1.000
_cell.angle_alpha   90.00
_cell.angle_beta   90.00
_cell.angle_gamma   90.00
#
_symmetry.space_group_name_H-M   'P 1'
#
loop_
_entity.id
_entity.type
_entity.pdbx_description
1 polymer ?
#
loop_
_entity_poly.entity_id
_entity_poly.type
_entity_poly.pdbx_seq_one_letter_code
_entity_poly.pdbx_strand_id
1 'polypeptide(L)'
;MCRAELESLLAAKSELLDWQDQSVPHWDRGLELFKREHQVAPGSEGWFSNWQWLPTAASFAMLCILLFNTSIAVNETGLQIAFGSATASEEVARTLTAFEAQQIDEIETLIRRFEARQDSSNIQLLQAVMEQTQQSTAESLDRIYAYFEEQRLQDLQDMQLGYQQLADSDYATLRSLQELAQYVSFQEAPR
;
A
#
# COMPACT_ATOMS: atom_id res chain seq x y z
N MET A 1 5.31 -47.11 -62.76
CA MET A 1 5.57 -46.05 -61.76
C MET A 1 5.54 -44.64 -62.37
N CYS A 2 6.03 -44.38 -63.59
CA CYS A 2 5.97 -43.03 -64.20
C CYS A 2 4.58 -42.46 -64.51
N ARG A 3 3.56 -43.30 -64.73
CA ARG A 3 2.21 -42.83 -65.10
C ARG A 3 1.52 -42.08 -63.95
N ALA A 4 1.67 -42.55 -62.72
CA ALA A 4 1.07 -41.91 -61.55
C ALA A 4 1.71 -40.53 -61.28
N GLU A 5 3.03 -40.41 -61.45
CA GLU A 5 3.75 -39.13 -61.34
C GLU A 5 3.38 -38.15 -62.46
N LEU A 6 3.10 -38.64 -63.67
CA LEU A 6 2.64 -37.79 -64.76
C LEU A 6 1.22 -37.25 -64.49
N GLU A 7 0.33 -38.09 -63.97
CA GLU A 7 -1.04 -37.70 -63.66
C GLU A 7 -1.08 -36.69 -62.50
N SER A 8 -0.22 -36.82 -61.48
CA SER A 8 -0.11 -35.82 -60.41
C SER A 8 0.42 -34.47 -60.91
N LEU A 9 1.42 -34.49 -61.79
CA LEU A 9 1.95 -33.26 -62.40
C LEU A 9 0.94 -32.57 -63.32
N LEU A 10 0.14 -33.33 -64.06
CA LEU A 10 -0.92 -32.75 -64.91
C LEU A 10 -2.04 -32.12 -64.06
N ALA A 11 -2.43 -32.75 -62.96
CA ALA A 11 -3.41 -32.19 -62.03
C ALA A 11 -2.90 -30.89 -61.38
N ALA A 12 -1.65 -30.88 -60.89
CA ALA A 12 -1.04 -29.68 -60.32
C ALA A 12 -0.92 -28.55 -61.36
N LYS A 13 -0.59 -28.89 -62.62
CA LYS A 13 -0.54 -27.91 -63.71
C LYS A 13 -1.90 -27.28 -63.97
N SER A 14 -2.98 -28.06 -63.98
CA SER A 14 -4.32 -27.49 -64.17
C SER A 14 -4.75 -26.60 -63.01
N GLU A 15 -4.41 -26.96 -61.77
CA GLU A 15 -4.75 -26.17 -60.59
C GLU A 15 -3.97 -24.84 -60.54
N LEU A 16 -2.71 -24.85 -60.97
CA LEU A 16 -1.89 -23.64 -61.10
C LEU A 16 -2.38 -22.71 -62.22
N LEU A 17 -2.95 -23.25 -63.30
CA LEU A 17 -3.49 -22.45 -64.39
C LEU A 17 -4.83 -21.78 -64.02
N ASP A 18 -5.60 -22.40 -63.14
CA ASP A 18 -6.87 -21.85 -62.62
C ASP A 18 -6.69 -21.04 -61.33
N TRP A 19 -5.44 -20.87 -60.88
CA TRP A 19 -5.13 -20.06 -59.71
C TRP A 19 -5.49 -18.59 -59.98
N GLN A 20 -6.50 -18.10 -59.24
CA GLN A 20 -6.86 -16.69 -59.22
C GLN A 20 -6.39 -16.08 -57.89
N ASP A 21 -5.77 -14.90 -57.97
CA ASP A 21 -5.37 -14.14 -56.79
C ASP A 21 -6.63 -13.74 -55.99
N GLN A 22 -6.81 -14.35 -54.82
CA GLN A 22 -7.86 -13.96 -53.88
C GLN A 22 -7.39 -12.74 -53.09
N SER A 23 -8.28 -11.73 -52.98
CA SER A 23 -8.01 -10.56 -52.15
C SER A 23 -7.89 -10.97 -50.68
N VAL A 24 -6.71 -10.73 -50.10
CA VAL A 24 -6.46 -10.96 -48.67
C VAL A 24 -7.34 -10.02 -47.86
N PRO A 25 -7.94 -10.45 -46.74
CA PRO A 25 -8.80 -9.58 -45.96
C PRO A 25 -8.11 -8.29 -45.52
N HIS A 26 -8.89 -7.23 -45.33
CA HIS A 26 -8.46 -5.85 -45.04
C HIS A 26 -7.53 -5.65 -43.83
N TRP A 27 -7.27 -6.68 -43.03
CA TRP A 27 -6.31 -6.64 -41.92
C TRP A 27 -4.87 -6.92 -42.38
N ASP A 28 -4.66 -7.62 -43.50
CA ASP A 28 -3.33 -7.83 -44.09
C ASP A 28 -3.02 -6.77 -45.15
N ARG A 29 -2.78 -5.54 -44.66
CA ARG A 29 -2.50 -4.37 -45.52
C ARG A 29 -1.05 -4.29 -45.98
N GLY A 30 -0.17 -5.16 -45.46
CA GLY A 30 1.27 -5.03 -45.67
C GLY A 30 1.63 -5.13 -47.14
N LEU A 31 1.12 -6.15 -47.83
CA LEU A 31 1.54 -6.47 -49.19
C LEU A 31 1.02 -5.46 -50.23
N GLU A 32 -0.17 -4.90 -50.02
CA GLU A 32 -0.70 -3.81 -50.87
C GLU A 32 0.03 -2.49 -50.65
N LEU A 33 0.42 -2.17 -49.41
CA LEU A 33 1.23 -1.00 -49.11
C LEU A 33 2.60 -1.10 -49.80
N PHE A 34 3.26 -2.25 -49.73
CA PHE A 34 4.54 -2.47 -50.42
C PHE A 34 4.42 -2.42 -51.95
N LYS A 35 3.36 -3.00 -52.54
CA LYS A 35 3.11 -2.91 -53.99
C LYS A 35 2.87 -1.45 -54.42
N ARG A 36 2.13 -0.66 -53.63
CA ARG A 36 1.88 0.75 -53.92
C ARG A 36 3.12 1.63 -53.77
N GLU A 37 3.98 1.31 -52.80
CA GLU A 37 5.20 2.08 -52.53
C GLU A 37 6.32 1.79 -53.54
N HIS A 38 6.37 0.57 -54.09
CA HIS A 38 7.39 0.18 -55.08
C HIS A 38 6.93 0.23 -56.55
N GLN A 39 5.64 0.46 -56.82
CA GLN A 39 5.23 0.85 -58.16
C GLN A 39 5.61 2.32 -58.39
N VAL A 40 6.59 2.54 -59.26
CA VAL A 40 6.83 3.85 -59.87
C VAL A 40 5.59 4.17 -60.70
N ALA A 41 4.65 4.91 -60.10
CA ALA A 41 3.46 5.37 -60.80
C ALA A 41 3.92 6.11 -62.08
N PRO A 42 3.38 5.78 -63.28
CA PRO A 42 3.66 6.57 -64.46
C PRO A 42 3.20 8.00 -64.19
N GLY A 43 4.11 8.95 -64.29
CA GLY A 43 3.92 10.34 -63.88
C GLY A 43 2.61 10.90 -64.45
N SER A 44 1.60 11.05 -63.60
CA SER A 44 0.42 11.82 -63.95
C SER A 44 0.84 13.29 -63.94
N GLU A 45 1.22 13.80 -65.12
CA GLU A 45 1.30 15.24 -65.40
C GLU A 45 -0.11 15.83 -65.33
N GLY A 46 -0.59 16.02 -64.10
CA GLY A 46 -1.81 16.74 -63.80
C GLY A 46 -1.48 18.10 -63.19
N TRP A 47 -2.30 19.10 -63.48
CA TRP A 47 -2.21 20.47 -62.95
C TRP A 47 -2.01 20.56 -61.42
N PHE A 48 -2.42 19.52 -60.66
CA PHE A 48 -2.19 19.36 -59.22
C PHE A 48 -0.75 18.95 -58.82
N SER A 49 0.10 18.51 -59.75
CA SER A 49 1.53 18.29 -59.49
C SER A 49 2.23 19.60 -59.13
N ASN A 50 1.83 20.71 -59.76
CA ASN A 50 2.29 22.04 -59.41
C ASN A 50 1.72 22.56 -58.07
N TRP A 51 0.91 21.80 -57.34
CA TRP A 51 0.50 22.10 -55.95
C TRP A 51 1.17 21.18 -54.92
N GLN A 52 2.02 20.24 -55.36
CA GLN A 52 2.77 19.35 -54.47
C GLN A 52 3.80 20.10 -53.61
N TRP A 53 4.19 21.32 -53.99
CA TRP A 53 5.09 22.16 -53.19
C TRP A 53 4.39 22.91 -52.06
N LEU A 54 3.06 22.92 -52.02
CA LEU A 54 2.30 23.61 -50.97
C LEU A 54 2.57 23.04 -49.57
N PRO A 55 2.55 21.70 -49.35
CA PRO A 55 2.90 21.13 -48.05
C PRO A 55 4.39 21.29 -47.70
N THR A 56 5.29 21.25 -48.68
CA THR A 56 6.74 21.43 -48.42
C THR A 56 7.10 22.89 -48.15
N ALA A 57 6.43 23.84 -48.79
CA ALA A 57 6.55 25.26 -48.46
C ALA A 57 5.92 25.59 -47.11
N ALA A 58 4.82 24.93 -46.74
CA ALA A 58 4.22 25.08 -45.41
C ALA A 58 5.16 24.57 -44.30
N SER A 59 5.80 23.41 -44.50
CA SER A 59 6.78 22.89 -43.53
C SER A 59 8.03 23.76 -43.47
N PHE A 60 8.51 24.27 -44.61
CA PHE A 60 9.63 25.21 -44.66
C PHE A 60 9.30 26.55 -43.97
N ALA A 61 8.09 27.08 -44.17
CA ALA A 61 7.63 28.29 -43.50
C ALA A 61 7.55 28.11 -41.98
N MET A 62 7.02 26.97 -41.51
CA MET A 62 7.02 26.64 -40.07
C MET A 62 8.43 26.53 -39.51
N LEU A 63 9.37 25.96 -40.27
CA LEU A 63 10.79 25.89 -39.89
C LEU A 63 11.41 27.31 -39.80
N CYS A 64 11.13 28.19 -40.76
CA CYS A 64 11.59 29.57 -40.71
C CYS A 64 11.02 30.33 -39.50
N ILE A 65 9.73 30.18 -39.19
CA ILE A 65 9.11 30.80 -38.01
C ILE A 65 9.77 30.30 -36.72
N LEU A 66 10.08 29.01 -36.63
CA LEU A 66 10.75 28.42 -35.47
C LEU A 66 12.16 28.99 -35.30
N LEU A 67 12.95 29.06 -36.39
CA LEU A 67 14.32 29.60 -36.36
C LEU A 67 14.38 31.08 -36.01
N PHE A 68 13.41 31.89 -36.47
CA PHE A 68 13.37 33.32 -36.12
C PHE A 68 12.88 33.59 -34.69
N ASN A 69 12.21 32.62 -34.06
CA ASN A 69 11.66 32.75 -32.71
C ASN A 69 12.48 32.00 -31.65
N THR A 70 13.71 31.58 -31.97
CA THR A 70 14.63 30.97 -30.99
C THR A 70 15.54 32.03 -30.39
N SER A 71 15.50 32.20 -29.07
CA SER A 71 16.52 32.96 -28.34
C SER A 71 17.48 32.00 -27.67
N ILE A 72 18.77 32.08 -28.03
CA ILE A 72 19.84 31.29 -27.44
C ILE A 72 20.56 32.17 -26.42
N ALA A 73 20.52 31.79 -25.15
CA ALA A 73 21.26 32.45 -24.08
C ALA A 73 22.27 31.47 -23.46
N VAL A 74 23.53 31.91 -23.36
CA VAL A 74 24.62 31.13 -22.76
C VAL A 74 24.92 31.73 -21.40
N ASN A 75 24.57 31.01 -20.34
CA ASN A 75 24.89 31.39 -18.96
C ASN A 75 25.99 30.48 -18.39
N GLU A 76 26.58 30.87 -17.25
CA GLU A 76 27.66 30.13 -16.58
C GLU A 76 27.27 28.69 -16.18
N THR A 77 25.97 28.38 -16.13
CA THR A 77 25.43 27.06 -15.77
C THR A 77 25.00 26.21 -16.97
N GLY A 78 25.13 26.69 -18.21
CA GLY A 78 24.84 25.91 -19.42
C GLY A 78 24.13 26.69 -20.53
N LEU A 79 23.88 26.00 -21.64
CA LEU A 79 23.18 26.52 -22.82
C LEU A 79 21.66 26.40 -22.65
N GLN A 80 20.95 27.52 -22.60
CA GLN A 80 19.48 27.54 -22.59
C GLN A 80 18.95 27.98 -23.97
N ILE A 81 18.13 27.11 -24.58
CA ILE A 81 17.42 27.38 -25.83
C ILE A 81 15.96 27.65 -25.47
N ALA A 82 15.51 28.90 -25.60
CA ALA A 82 14.11 29.26 -25.41
C ALA A 82 13.44 29.48 -26.77
N PHE A 83 12.26 28.90 -26.95
CA PHE A 83 11.44 29.00 -28.16
C PHE A 83 10.23 29.89 -27.85
N GLY A 84 10.12 31.05 -28.48
CA GLY A 84 9.10 32.06 -28.17
C GLY A 84 9.71 33.41 -27.84
N SER A 85 8.89 34.47 -27.87
CA SER A 85 9.34 35.80 -27.49
C SER A 85 9.75 35.82 -26.02
N ALA A 86 10.83 36.54 -25.69
CA ALA A 86 11.31 36.67 -24.30
C ALA A 86 10.20 37.13 -23.33
N THR A 87 9.22 37.89 -23.83
CA THR A 87 8.02 38.31 -23.08
C THR A 87 7.13 37.15 -22.65
N ALA A 88 6.97 36.11 -23.47
CA ALA A 88 6.19 34.92 -23.13
C ALA A 88 6.91 34.09 -22.06
N SER A 89 8.25 34.00 -22.13
CA SER A 89 9.04 33.32 -21.10
C SER A 89 8.99 34.04 -19.75
N GLU A 90 8.96 35.37 -19.73
CA GLU A 90 8.86 36.15 -18.49
C GLU A 90 7.47 36.02 -17.84
N GLU A 91 6.40 35.99 -18.63
CA GLU A 91 5.04 35.75 -18.14
C GLU A 91 4.88 34.32 -17.59
N VAL A 92 5.45 33.32 -18.26
CA VAL A 92 5.49 31.94 -17.76
C VAL A 92 6.28 31.86 -16.45
N ALA A 93 7.40 32.57 -16.33
CA ALA A 93 8.16 32.61 -15.08
C ALA A 93 7.36 33.26 -13.94
N ARG A 94 6.65 34.38 -14.19
CA ARG A 94 5.80 35.04 -13.20
C ARG A 94 4.61 34.19 -12.77
N THR A 95 3.99 33.47 -13.70
CA THR A 95 2.88 32.55 -13.38
C THR A 95 3.38 31.34 -12.60
N LEU A 96 4.57 30.82 -12.90
CA LEU A 96 5.19 29.75 -12.11
C LEU A 96 5.47 30.18 -10.68
N THR A 97 6.05 31.37 -10.46
CA THR A 97 6.36 31.84 -9.10
C THR A 97 5.10 32.12 -8.29
N ALA A 98 4.06 32.67 -8.92
CA ALA A 98 2.76 32.87 -8.28
C ALA A 98 2.11 31.52 -7.91
N PHE A 99 2.19 30.53 -8.81
CA PHE A 99 1.67 29.19 -8.57
C PHE A 99 2.44 28.47 -7.45
N GLU A 100 3.76 28.57 -7.43
CA GLU A 100 4.60 28.01 -6.36
C GLU A 100 4.25 28.62 -5.00
N ALA A 101 4.11 29.95 -4.92
CA ALA A 101 3.70 30.63 -3.70
C ALA A 101 2.31 30.19 -3.21
N GLN A 102 1.36 30.03 -4.14
CA GLN A 102 0.02 29.54 -3.80
C GLN A 102 0.06 28.09 -3.31
N GLN A 103 0.86 27.23 -3.95
CA GLN A 103 0.99 25.83 -3.57
C GLN A 103 1.60 25.66 -2.18
N ILE A 104 2.57 26.50 -1.81
CA ILE A 104 3.18 26.50 -0.47
C ILE A 104 2.14 26.87 0.59
N ASP A 105 1.33 27.91 0.35
CA ASP A 105 0.26 28.31 1.28
C ASP A 105 -0.80 27.21 1.44
N GLU A 106 -1.23 26.60 0.33
CA GLU A 106 -2.16 25.47 0.37
C GLU A 106 -1.60 24.28 1.18
N ILE A 107 -0.34 23.92 0.96
CA ILE A 107 0.32 22.84 1.72
C ILE A 107 0.42 23.20 3.21
N GLU A 108 0.81 24.43 3.54
CA GLU A 108 0.92 24.88 4.93
C GLU A 108 -0.43 24.80 5.65
N THR A 109 -1.52 25.21 4.97
CA THR A 109 -2.87 25.11 5.56
C THR A 109 -3.30 23.66 5.77
N LEU A 110 -2.94 22.74 4.86
CA LEU A 110 -3.23 21.31 5.02
C LEU A 110 -2.44 20.71 6.18
N ILE A 111 -1.16 21.05 6.33
CA ILE A 111 -0.31 20.59 7.44
C ILE A 111 -0.90 21.05 8.77
N ARG A 112 -1.23 22.35 8.91
CA ARG A 112 -1.82 22.88 10.15
C ARG A 112 -3.14 22.19 10.51
N ARG A 113 -3.99 21.89 9.52
CA ARG A 113 -5.24 21.13 9.75
C ARG A 113 -4.99 19.70 10.18
N PHE A 114 -3.98 19.05 9.60
CA PHE A 114 -3.61 17.69 9.95
C PHE A 114 -3.05 17.61 11.37
N GLU A 115 -2.14 18.51 11.73
CA GLU A 115 -1.57 18.63 13.08
C GLU A 115 -2.65 18.84 14.14
N ALA A 116 -3.56 19.81 13.92
CA ALA A 116 -4.68 20.05 14.83
C ALA A 116 -5.59 18.82 15.00
N ARG A 117 -5.81 18.03 13.94
CA ARG A 117 -6.60 16.80 14.01
C ARG A 117 -5.86 15.69 14.73
N GLN A 118 -4.54 15.58 14.54
CA GLN A 118 -3.71 14.59 15.21
C GLN A 118 -3.64 14.86 16.72
N ASP A 119 -3.46 16.12 17.12
CA ASP A 119 -3.42 16.51 18.54
C ASP A 119 -4.76 16.23 19.23
N SER A 120 -5.88 16.62 18.61
CA SER A 120 -7.21 16.32 19.14
C SER A 120 -7.48 14.83 19.24
N SER A 121 -7.07 14.05 18.23
CA SER A 121 -7.26 12.59 18.24
C SER A 121 -6.40 11.92 19.31
N ASN A 122 -5.19 12.41 19.54
CA ASN A 122 -4.29 11.87 20.56
C ASN A 122 -4.85 12.13 21.97
N ILE A 123 -5.35 13.35 22.23
CA ILE A 123 -5.99 13.68 23.52
C ILE A 123 -7.21 12.78 23.77
N GLN A 124 -8.06 12.58 22.76
CA GLN A 124 -9.23 11.69 22.89
C GLN A 124 -8.83 10.24 23.17
N LEU A 125 -7.79 9.75 22.50
CA LEU A 125 -7.28 8.40 22.74
C LEU A 125 -6.69 8.27 24.15
N LEU A 126 -5.91 9.25 24.62
CA LEU A 126 -5.39 9.27 25.98
C LEU A 126 -6.52 9.30 27.01
N GLN A 127 -7.56 10.11 26.80
CA GLN A 127 -8.74 10.15 27.66
C GLN A 127 -9.46 8.80 27.69
N ALA A 128 -9.73 8.20 26.53
CA ALA A 128 -10.39 6.90 26.44
C ALA A 128 -9.55 5.79 27.11
N VAL A 129 -8.24 5.78 26.90
CA VAL A 129 -7.32 4.83 27.54
C VAL A 129 -7.28 5.04 29.05
N MET A 130 -7.24 6.29 29.54
CA MET A 130 -7.27 6.58 30.97
C MET A 130 -8.59 6.13 31.61
N GLU A 131 -9.73 6.43 30.98
CA GLU A 131 -11.05 6.02 31.45
C GLU A 131 -11.17 4.49 31.50
N GLN A 132 -10.79 3.81 30.42
CA GLN A 132 -10.77 2.36 30.36
C GLN A 132 -9.83 1.74 31.40
N THR A 133 -8.66 2.35 31.63
CA THR A 133 -7.69 1.88 32.63
C THR A 133 -8.24 2.06 34.04
N GLN A 134 -8.89 3.18 34.34
CA GLN A 134 -9.54 3.40 35.64
C GLN A 134 -10.64 2.38 35.88
N GLN A 135 -11.49 2.13 34.88
CA GLN A 135 -12.58 1.17 34.98
C GLN A 135 -12.07 -0.27 35.18
N SER A 136 -11.13 -0.70 34.34
CA SER A 136 -10.47 -2.01 34.45
C SER A 136 -9.73 -2.18 35.79
N THR A 137 -9.08 -1.11 36.27
CA THR A 137 -8.42 -1.12 37.58
C THR A 137 -9.44 -1.28 38.70
N ALA A 138 -10.56 -0.57 38.65
CA ALA A 138 -11.62 -0.69 39.64
C ALA A 138 -12.22 -2.11 39.67
N GLU A 139 -12.52 -2.69 38.50
CA GLU A 139 -13.00 -4.07 38.38
C GLU A 139 -11.98 -5.09 38.90
N SER A 140 -10.70 -4.89 38.59
CA SER A 140 -9.60 -5.74 39.08
C SER A 140 -9.46 -5.66 40.60
N LEU A 141 -9.49 -4.45 41.16
CA LEU A 141 -9.44 -4.25 42.60
C LEU A 141 -10.63 -4.89 43.30
N ASP A 142 -11.85 -4.75 42.77
CA ASP A 142 -13.05 -5.38 43.33
C ASP A 142 -12.92 -6.91 43.40
N ARG A 143 -12.38 -7.52 42.33
CA ARG A 143 -12.08 -8.96 42.31
C ARG A 143 -11.02 -9.34 43.37
N ILE A 144 -9.97 -8.55 43.50
CA ILE A 144 -8.91 -8.79 44.50
C ILE A 144 -9.47 -8.65 45.92
N TYR A 145 -10.31 -7.65 46.18
CA TYR A 145 -10.99 -7.47 47.45
C TYR A 145 -11.90 -8.66 47.79
N ALA A 146 -12.72 -9.11 46.84
CA ALA A 146 -13.57 -10.28 47.02
C ALA A 146 -12.75 -11.54 47.36
N TYR A 147 -11.65 -11.77 46.64
CA TYR A 147 -10.74 -12.88 46.90
C TYR A 147 -10.12 -12.81 48.31
N PHE A 148 -9.64 -11.64 48.73
CA PHE A 148 -9.07 -11.47 50.07
C PHE A 148 -10.10 -11.66 51.18
N GLU A 149 -11.35 -11.21 50.98
CA GLU A 149 -12.40 -11.41 51.98
C GLU A 149 -12.78 -12.89 52.09
N GLU A 150 -12.87 -13.61 50.96
CA GLU A 150 -13.08 -15.06 50.95
C GLU A 150 -11.95 -15.79 51.68
N GLN A 151 -10.69 -15.46 51.38
CA GLN A 151 -9.54 -16.01 52.06
C GLN A 151 -9.54 -15.69 53.57
N ARG A 152 -9.93 -14.48 53.96
CA ARG A 152 -10.03 -14.08 55.37
C ARG A 152 -11.07 -14.91 56.12
N LEU A 153 -12.23 -15.17 55.51
CA LEU A 153 -13.27 -16.00 56.11
C LEU A 153 -12.81 -17.45 56.28
N GLN A 154 -12.11 -17.98 55.28
CA GLN A 154 -11.54 -19.32 55.36
C GLN A 154 -10.47 -19.43 56.46
N ASP A 155 -9.54 -18.47 56.53
CA ASP A 155 -8.52 -18.41 57.58
C ASP A 155 -9.16 -18.31 58.98
N LEU A 156 -10.23 -17.53 59.14
CA LEU A 156 -10.97 -17.45 60.42
C LEU A 156 -11.59 -18.80 60.80
N GLN A 157 -12.09 -19.55 59.84
CA GLN A 157 -12.65 -20.88 60.08
C GLN A 157 -11.55 -21.90 60.45
N ASP A 158 -10.42 -21.88 59.73
CA ASP A 158 -9.27 -22.72 60.03
C ASP A 158 -8.67 -22.40 61.41
N MET A 159 -8.62 -21.13 61.80
CA MET A 159 -8.20 -20.74 63.14
C MET A 159 -9.14 -21.30 64.21
N GLN A 160 -10.45 -21.23 64.01
CA GLN A 160 -11.42 -21.78 64.96
C GLN A 160 -11.25 -23.30 65.13
N LEU A 161 -11.06 -24.03 64.03
CA LEU A 161 -10.80 -25.47 64.05
C LEU A 161 -9.46 -25.78 64.73
N GLY A 162 -8.42 -25.01 64.44
CA GLY A 162 -7.12 -25.12 65.08
C GLY A 162 -7.22 -24.93 66.60
N TYR A 163 -7.93 -23.89 67.06
CA TYR A 163 -8.14 -23.66 68.50
C TYR A 163 -8.89 -24.80 69.19
N GLN A 164 -9.90 -25.39 68.53
CA GLN A 164 -10.61 -26.56 69.05
C GLN A 164 -9.67 -27.76 69.18
N GLN A 165 -8.84 -28.01 68.16
CA GLN A 165 -7.89 -29.12 68.17
C GLN A 165 -6.79 -28.96 69.23
N LEU A 166 -6.29 -27.74 69.44
CA LEU A 166 -5.34 -27.46 70.52
C LEU A 166 -5.99 -27.71 71.89
N ALA A 167 -7.23 -27.25 72.10
CA ALA A 167 -7.94 -27.47 73.36
C ALA A 167 -8.15 -28.97 73.64
N ASP A 168 -8.57 -29.74 72.64
CA ASP A 168 -8.75 -31.20 72.76
C ASP A 168 -7.43 -31.92 73.06
N SER A 169 -6.34 -31.50 72.40
CA SER A 169 -5.00 -32.02 72.66
C SER A 169 -4.53 -31.70 74.10
N ASP A 170 -4.80 -30.49 74.58
CA ASP A 170 -4.46 -30.08 75.95
C ASP A 170 -5.26 -30.89 76.98
N TYR A 171 -6.54 -31.16 76.74
CA TYR A 171 -7.35 -32.04 77.58
C TYR A 171 -6.80 -33.47 77.62
N ALA A 172 -6.45 -34.04 76.46
CA ALA A 172 -5.86 -35.38 76.38
C ALA A 172 -4.50 -35.45 77.10
N THR A 173 -3.69 -34.40 76.97
CA THR A 173 -2.38 -34.30 77.63
C THR A 173 -2.52 -34.17 79.16
N LEU A 174 -3.42 -33.32 79.64
CA LEU A 174 -3.69 -33.20 81.07
C LEU A 174 -4.20 -34.51 81.66
N ARG A 175 -5.07 -35.21 80.93
CA ARG A 175 -5.58 -36.53 81.34
C ARG A 175 -4.47 -37.57 81.42
N SER A 176 -3.59 -37.64 80.42
CA SER A 176 -2.47 -38.60 80.43
C SER A 176 -1.46 -38.30 81.55
N LEU A 177 -1.21 -37.01 81.84
CA LEU A 177 -0.40 -36.61 83.00
C LEU A 177 -1.04 -37.02 84.33
N GLN A 178 -2.36 -36.91 84.48
CA GLN A 178 -3.07 -37.39 85.67
C GLN A 178 -2.97 -38.91 85.82
N GLU A 179 -3.12 -39.66 84.73
CA GLU A 179 -2.96 -41.13 84.73
C GLU A 179 -1.53 -41.54 85.11
N LEU A 180 -0.51 -40.82 84.61
CA LEU A 180 0.89 -41.03 84.98
C LEU A 180 1.15 -40.70 86.47
N ALA A 181 0.64 -39.58 86.97
CA ALA A 181 0.78 -39.21 88.38
C ALA A 181 0.11 -40.24 89.31
N GLN A 182 -1.07 -40.74 88.91
CA GLN A 182 -1.74 -41.81 89.63
C GLN A 182 -0.91 -43.09 89.63
N TYR A 183 -0.35 -43.49 88.49
CA TYR A 183 0.51 -44.67 88.39
C TYR A 183 1.77 -44.56 89.26
N VAL A 184 2.44 -43.41 89.29
CA VAL A 184 3.61 -43.15 90.16
C VAL A 184 3.22 -43.22 91.63
N SER A 185 2.07 -42.63 92.02
CA SER A 185 1.59 -42.69 93.41
C SER A 185 1.29 -44.12 93.89
N PHE A 186 0.87 -45.02 92.99
CA PHE A 186 0.72 -46.44 93.30
C PHE A 186 2.05 -47.19 93.39
N GLN A 187 3.09 -46.75 92.68
CA GLN A 187 4.44 -47.32 92.76
C GLN A 187 5.20 -46.89 94.02
N GLU A 188 4.92 -45.69 94.53
CA GLU A 188 5.56 -45.14 95.75
C GLU A 188 4.93 -45.66 97.06
N ALA A 189 3.83 -46.41 96.96
CA ALA A 189 3.22 -47.15 98.07
C ALA A 189 3.41 -48.67 97.87
N PRO A 190 4.60 -49.21 98.17
CA PRO A 190 4.68 -50.14 99.30
C PRO A 190 6.03 -50.18 100.06
N ARG A 191 5.87 -50.24 101.40
CA ARG A 191 6.77 -50.64 102.51
C ARG A 191 7.68 -49.58 103.12
#